data_AF-A0A2E4K8I6-F1
#
_entry.id   AF-A0A2E4K8I6-F1
#
_cell.length_a   1.000
_cell.length_b   1.000
_cell.length_c   1.000
_cell.angle_alpha   90.00
_cell.angle_beta   90.00
_cell.angle_gamma   90.00
#
_symmetry.space_group_name_H-M   'P 1'
#
loop_
_entity.id
_entity.type
_entity.pdbx_description
1 polymer ?
#
loop_
_entity_poly.entity_id
_entity_poly.type
_entity_poly.pdbx_seq_one_letter_code
_entity_poly.pdbx_strand_id
1 'polypeptide(L)'
;MKLQIVSIIIGSVLTVVAGIILYFGFFVDVSDEIALREKMDIRLTENKQRLKDLSQIQKQFKEDKGYYADNGDTLMQYLFNSKVEYINSEKAELDSIPSDTEKYKNIQNRISKEMKSQIDATKEARRIYQEYGGEWKIMSEQEKINAGLIQVEYFDAIDLSFNKNYLQKRNVNAKLDLINFSNINSLKNNSLNYTSLNKKFQKFSKDIIQKISLEKYFNEINKITNQITTGDTTISTENITKSIKNHQKKIQEIENDINNIKDKQKESKKIIEQVLEERKKYTYEIGSETILKVKEKAKKKQEQEKQLKGRKLIIYKTITSQDSTENSNKQIVNKCKVDIKNNRNEIQARNLLIKEMTQNIQDLLDLQVMQITHMNHINSHMKNIDSLIKFTLNEKIKIVTILKKSSFTYPTLPNEWRKSQVEAAMLVEEMLGEDFINKVNETYINENGKFRSLSEQEGFDRGLITKVEMSVIDVVFDNLYLKERELPNLDSLTFIPFTNKGYSFSTKTKIPNEQEKQEGASESYFFEISATYDDVFHGLNSENIIMRNSSEKGEIKVGSLEKSTTNGNWGE
;
A
#
# COMPACT_ATOMS: atom_id res chain seq x y z
N MET A 1 84.34 -38.28 -114.45
CA MET A 1 83.62 -37.02 -114.15
C MET A 1 82.16 -37.02 -114.61
N LYS A 2 81.82 -37.35 -115.88
CA LYS A 2 80.42 -37.34 -116.37
C LYS A 2 79.43 -38.25 -115.61
N LEU A 3 79.85 -39.46 -115.20
CA LEU A 3 78.98 -40.39 -114.43
C LEU A 3 78.65 -39.90 -113.01
N GLN A 4 79.54 -39.15 -112.37
CA GLN A 4 79.29 -38.57 -111.04
C GLN A 4 78.29 -37.42 -111.10
N ILE A 5 78.36 -36.59 -112.16
CA ILE A 5 77.45 -35.45 -112.32
C ILE A 5 76.00 -35.92 -112.54
N VAL A 6 75.78 -36.95 -113.35
CA VAL A 6 74.42 -37.47 -113.62
C VAL A 6 73.78 -38.09 -112.37
N SER A 7 74.55 -38.83 -111.56
CA SER A 7 74.05 -39.40 -110.30
C SER A 7 73.64 -38.31 -109.30
N ILE A 8 74.43 -37.23 -109.21
CA ILE A 8 74.13 -36.08 -108.34
C ILE A 8 72.85 -35.37 -108.80
N ILE A 9 72.65 -35.19 -110.11
CA ILE A 9 71.45 -34.53 -110.67
C ILE A 9 70.19 -35.39 -110.43
N ILE A 10 70.25 -36.70 -110.68
CA ILE A 10 69.10 -37.58 -110.46
C ILE A 10 68.76 -37.64 -108.96
N GLY A 11 69.76 -37.76 -108.09
CA GLY A 11 69.56 -37.74 -106.64
C GLY A 11 68.93 -36.44 -106.14
N SER A 12 69.35 -35.29 -106.67
CA SER A 12 68.77 -34.00 -106.26
C SER A 12 67.34 -33.81 -106.76
N VAL A 13 66.99 -34.24 -107.97
CA VAL A 13 65.60 -34.18 -108.47
C VAL A 13 64.68 -35.09 -107.66
N LEU A 14 65.11 -36.32 -107.33
CA LEU A 14 64.31 -37.24 -106.52
C LEU A 14 64.05 -36.71 -105.11
N THR A 15 65.02 -36.07 -104.48
CA THR A 15 64.85 -35.45 -103.16
C THR A 15 63.88 -34.28 -103.20
N VAL A 16 63.92 -33.46 -104.27
CA VAL A 16 62.96 -32.35 -104.45
C VAL A 16 61.54 -32.89 -104.66
N VAL A 17 61.36 -33.91 -105.51
CA VAL A 17 60.04 -34.52 -105.75
C VAL A 17 59.51 -35.19 -104.48
N ALA A 18 60.36 -35.92 -103.74
CA ALA A 18 59.97 -36.51 -102.46
C ALA A 18 59.59 -35.43 -101.42
N GLY A 19 60.32 -34.31 -101.37
CA GLY A 19 59.99 -33.17 -100.53
C GLY A 19 58.64 -32.52 -100.88
N ILE A 20 58.33 -32.40 -102.16
CA ILE A 20 57.04 -31.86 -102.64
C ILE A 20 55.89 -32.82 -102.29
N ILE A 21 56.07 -34.14 -102.46
CA ILE A 21 55.04 -35.14 -102.10
C ILE A 21 54.83 -35.19 -100.58
N LEU A 22 55.88 -35.09 -99.77
CA LEU A 22 55.75 -35.02 -98.32
C LEU A 22 55.05 -33.73 -97.86
N TYR A 23 55.36 -32.60 -98.50
CA TYR A 23 54.74 -31.32 -98.15
C TYR A 23 53.27 -31.24 -98.59
N PHE A 24 52.96 -31.54 -99.86
CA PHE A 24 51.60 -31.41 -100.37
C PHE A 24 50.70 -32.61 -100.09
N GLY A 25 51.25 -33.83 -100.05
CA GLY A 25 50.46 -35.05 -99.88
C GLY A 25 50.25 -35.46 -98.42
N PHE A 26 51.21 -35.19 -97.54
CA PHE A 26 51.10 -35.57 -96.13
C PHE A 26 50.93 -34.38 -95.19
N PHE A 27 51.64 -33.27 -95.41
CA PHE A 27 51.61 -32.18 -94.44
C PHE A 27 50.30 -31.37 -94.46
N VAL A 28 49.76 -31.08 -95.64
CA VAL A 28 48.47 -30.37 -95.78
C VAL A 28 47.31 -31.22 -95.27
N ASP A 29 47.27 -32.49 -95.68
CA ASP A 29 46.19 -33.44 -95.31
C ASP A 29 46.17 -33.74 -93.79
N VAL A 30 47.34 -33.98 -93.18
CA VAL A 30 47.45 -34.21 -91.73
C VAL A 30 47.18 -32.93 -90.93
N SER A 31 47.53 -31.74 -91.45
CA SER A 31 47.24 -30.47 -90.77
C SER A 31 45.74 -30.16 -90.74
N ASP A 32 45.03 -30.46 -91.83
CA ASP A 32 43.57 -30.27 -91.91
C ASP A 32 42.82 -31.27 -91.03
N GLU A 33 43.29 -32.53 -90.94
CA GLU A 33 42.76 -33.54 -90.03
C GLU A 33 42.95 -33.18 -88.55
N ILE A 34 44.14 -32.71 -88.16
CA ILE A 34 44.41 -32.27 -86.78
C ILE A 34 43.54 -31.06 -86.40
N ALA A 35 43.43 -30.07 -87.30
CA ALA A 35 42.59 -28.89 -87.06
C ALA A 35 41.09 -29.23 -86.98
N LEU A 36 40.63 -30.22 -87.74
CA LEU A 36 39.25 -30.71 -87.65
C LEU A 36 39.00 -31.44 -86.33
N ARG A 37 39.95 -32.28 -85.88
CA ARG A 37 39.84 -32.99 -84.59
C ARG A 37 39.82 -32.03 -83.41
N GLU A 38 40.67 -31.01 -83.43
CA GLU A 38 40.68 -29.96 -82.40
C GLU A 38 39.32 -29.24 -82.31
N LYS A 39 38.73 -28.88 -83.46
CA LYS A 39 37.37 -28.30 -83.49
C LYS A 39 36.30 -29.25 -82.97
N MET A 40 36.42 -30.55 -83.23
CA MET A 40 35.50 -31.56 -82.68
C MET A 40 35.65 -31.64 -81.15
N ASP A 41 36.88 -31.68 -80.63
CA ASP A 41 37.14 -31.78 -79.19
C ASP A 41 36.67 -30.53 -78.42
N ILE A 42 36.81 -29.33 -79.00
CA ILE A 42 36.24 -28.08 -78.45
C ILE A 42 34.72 -28.20 -78.35
N ARG A 43 34.04 -28.59 -79.44
CA ARG A 43 32.57 -28.75 -79.46
C ARG A 43 32.10 -29.78 -78.44
N LEU A 44 32.85 -30.88 -78.27
CA LEU A 44 32.54 -31.89 -77.26
C LEU A 44 32.69 -31.36 -75.84
N THR A 45 33.77 -30.64 -75.58
CA THR A 45 34.03 -30.05 -74.25
C THR A 45 32.92 -29.08 -73.87
N GLU A 46 32.53 -28.19 -74.79
CA GLU A 46 31.43 -27.25 -74.56
C GLU A 46 30.08 -27.95 -74.38
N ASN A 47 29.78 -28.98 -75.15
CA ASN A 47 28.55 -29.76 -75.01
C ASN A 47 28.51 -30.53 -73.67
N LYS A 48 29.61 -31.17 -73.27
CA LYS A 48 29.73 -31.82 -71.96
C LYS A 48 29.48 -30.83 -70.83
N GLN A 49 30.08 -29.64 -70.93
CA GLN A 49 29.88 -28.60 -69.94
C GLN A 49 28.44 -28.11 -69.90
N ARG A 50 27.83 -27.87 -71.07
CA ARG A 50 26.42 -27.45 -71.18
C ARG A 50 25.45 -28.46 -70.56
N LEU A 51 25.69 -29.75 -70.78
CA LEU A 51 24.91 -30.82 -70.17
C LEU A 51 25.15 -30.93 -68.64
N LYS A 52 26.36 -30.65 -68.15
CA LYS A 52 26.63 -30.52 -66.71
C LYS A 52 25.84 -29.36 -66.10
N ASP A 53 25.73 -28.23 -66.80
CA ASP A 53 24.99 -27.04 -66.34
C ASP A 53 23.50 -27.36 -66.23
N LEU A 54 22.92 -27.94 -67.29
CA LEU A 54 21.52 -28.37 -67.29
C LEU A 54 21.21 -29.41 -66.21
N SER A 55 22.16 -30.30 -65.89
CA SER A 55 22.03 -31.28 -64.80
C SER A 55 21.98 -30.63 -63.42
N GLN A 56 22.76 -29.57 -63.17
CA GLN A 56 22.69 -28.85 -61.89
C GLN A 56 21.36 -28.12 -61.72
N ILE A 57 20.86 -27.51 -62.80
CA ILE A 57 19.54 -26.87 -62.78
C ILE A 57 18.44 -27.92 -62.52
N GLN A 58 18.53 -29.10 -63.15
CA GLN A 58 17.60 -30.21 -62.91
C GLN A 58 17.63 -30.75 -61.48
N LYS A 59 18.80 -30.82 -60.84
CA LYS A 59 18.91 -31.21 -59.42
C LYS A 59 18.19 -30.21 -58.53
N GLN A 60 18.47 -28.92 -58.71
CA GLN A 60 17.82 -27.88 -57.91
C GLN A 60 16.31 -27.80 -58.17
N PHE A 61 15.89 -28.03 -59.42
CA PHE A 61 14.47 -28.10 -59.78
C PHE A 61 13.78 -29.27 -59.06
N LYS A 62 14.42 -30.44 -59.00
CA LYS A 62 13.87 -31.60 -58.28
C LYS A 62 13.84 -31.41 -56.77
N GLU A 63 14.84 -30.75 -56.19
CA GLU A 63 14.83 -30.43 -54.76
C GLU A 63 13.64 -29.55 -54.38
N ASP A 64 13.28 -28.57 -55.22
CA ASP A 64 12.16 -27.65 -54.96
C ASP A 64 10.79 -28.24 -55.38
N LYS A 65 10.71 -28.91 -56.53
CA LYS A 65 9.43 -29.38 -57.11
C LYS A 65 9.14 -30.86 -56.89
N GLY A 66 10.12 -31.65 -56.48
CA GLY A 66 10.01 -33.10 -56.25
C GLY A 66 10.13 -34.00 -57.49
N TYR A 67 10.15 -33.43 -58.70
CA TYR A 67 10.28 -34.15 -59.99
C TYR A 67 11.23 -33.39 -60.95
N TYR A 68 11.61 -33.98 -62.09
CA TYR A 68 12.47 -33.33 -63.10
C TYR A 68 11.67 -32.63 -64.20
N ALA A 69 12.18 -31.52 -64.74
CA ALA A 69 11.55 -30.84 -65.86
C ALA A 69 11.65 -31.69 -67.15
N ASP A 70 10.55 -31.75 -67.90
CA ASP A 70 10.41 -32.57 -69.11
C ASP A 70 10.78 -31.84 -70.41
N ASN A 71 11.01 -30.53 -70.34
CA ASN A 71 11.40 -29.69 -71.46
C ASN A 71 12.28 -28.51 -71.01
N GLY A 72 12.98 -27.91 -71.97
CA GLY A 72 13.88 -26.79 -71.72
C GLY A 72 13.19 -25.52 -71.22
N ASP A 73 11.99 -25.20 -71.71
CA ASP A 73 11.29 -23.96 -71.36
C ASP A 73 10.89 -23.94 -69.88
N THR A 74 10.34 -25.05 -69.36
CA THR A 74 10.02 -25.20 -67.94
C THR A 74 11.25 -25.03 -67.06
N LEU A 75 12.38 -25.63 -67.48
CA LEU A 75 13.63 -25.57 -66.73
C LEU A 75 14.20 -24.15 -66.71
N MET A 76 14.13 -23.44 -67.83
CA MET A 76 14.58 -22.04 -67.92
C MET A 76 13.65 -21.09 -67.20
N GLN A 77 12.34 -21.30 -67.27
CA GLN A 77 11.36 -20.52 -66.52
C GLN A 77 11.63 -20.63 -65.02
N TYR A 78 11.93 -21.82 -64.52
CA TYR A 78 12.30 -22.03 -63.12
C TYR A 78 13.58 -21.29 -62.77
N LEU A 79 14.64 -21.45 -63.56
CA LEU A 79 15.93 -20.82 -63.32
C LEU A 79 15.81 -19.29 -63.22
N PHE A 80 15.09 -18.64 -64.15
CA PHE A 80 15.01 -17.18 -64.19
C PHE A 80 13.97 -16.56 -63.24
N ASN A 81 12.90 -17.28 -62.89
CA ASN A 81 11.74 -16.67 -62.21
C ASN A 81 11.44 -17.23 -60.81
N SER A 82 12.23 -18.19 -60.32
CA SER A 82 12.00 -18.80 -59.00
C SER A 82 13.04 -18.35 -57.97
N LYS A 83 12.67 -18.45 -56.69
CA LYS A 83 13.53 -18.19 -55.53
C LYS A 83 13.47 -19.35 -54.54
N VAL A 84 14.54 -19.51 -53.75
CA VAL A 84 14.67 -20.52 -52.69
C VAL A 84 14.83 -19.83 -51.33
N GLU A 85 14.15 -20.34 -50.29
CA GLU A 85 14.25 -19.82 -48.90
C GLU A 85 15.36 -20.52 -48.10
N TYR A 86 16.22 -19.75 -47.42
CA TYR A 86 17.22 -20.23 -46.45
C TYR A 86 16.99 -19.62 -45.05
N ILE A 87 17.36 -20.36 -44.00
CA ILE A 87 17.32 -19.92 -42.59
C ILE A 87 18.74 -19.63 -42.11
N ASN A 88 19.00 -18.42 -41.59
CA ASN A 88 20.28 -18.04 -40.98
C ASN A 88 20.12 -17.89 -39.44
N SER A 89 20.87 -18.71 -38.67
CA SER A 89 20.75 -18.84 -37.20
C SER A 89 22.03 -18.51 -36.40
N GLU A 90 23.10 -18.00 -37.01
CA GLU A 90 24.43 -17.85 -36.35
C GLU A 90 24.41 -17.03 -35.05
N LYS A 91 23.51 -16.05 -34.89
CA LYS A 91 23.41 -15.22 -33.67
C LYS A 91 22.68 -15.89 -32.51
N ALA A 92 21.83 -16.88 -32.77
CA ALA A 92 21.05 -17.55 -31.73
C ALA A 92 21.88 -18.55 -30.91
N GLU A 93 23.02 -19.00 -31.45
CA GLU A 93 23.88 -20.02 -30.81
C GLU A 93 24.73 -19.48 -29.65
N LEU A 94 24.91 -18.16 -29.55
CA LEU A 94 25.78 -17.52 -28.54
C LEU A 94 25.06 -17.09 -27.25
N ASP A 95 23.73 -17.11 -27.21
CA ASP A 95 22.97 -16.52 -26.12
C ASP A 95 22.17 -17.59 -25.34
N SER A 96 22.33 -17.60 -24.01
CA SER A 96 21.81 -18.65 -23.13
C SER A 96 20.82 -18.07 -22.12
N ILE A 97 19.68 -18.74 -21.93
CA ILE A 97 18.62 -18.29 -21.01
C ILE A 97 18.41 -19.27 -19.85
N PRO A 98 17.96 -18.79 -18.67
CA PRO A 98 17.62 -19.67 -17.55
C PRO A 98 16.54 -20.68 -17.95
N SER A 99 16.81 -21.97 -17.76
CA SER A 99 15.85 -23.05 -18.04
C SER A 99 14.60 -22.98 -17.15
N ASP A 100 14.75 -22.46 -15.93
CA ASP A 100 13.68 -22.16 -14.98
C ASP A 100 13.63 -20.65 -14.76
N THR A 101 12.79 -19.98 -15.56
CA THR A 101 12.65 -18.53 -15.58
C THR A 101 11.99 -18.00 -14.30
N GLU A 102 11.09 -18.78 -13.68
CA GLU A 102 10.40 -18.38 -12.46
C GLU A 102 11.36 -18.37 -11.27
N LYS A 103 12.19 -19.41 -11.14
CA LYS A 103 13.25 -19.46 -10.14
C LYS A 103 14.28 -18.35 -10.33
N TYR A 104 14.71 -18.11 -11.56
CA TYR A 104 15.64 -17.01 -11.87
C TYR A 104 15.06 -15.65 -11.45
N LYS A 105 13.79 -15.40 -11.79
CA LYS A 105 13.08 -14.17 -11.40
C LYS A 105 12.91 -14.04 -9.88
N ASN A 106 12.67 -15.15 -9.17
CA ASN A 106 12.57 -15.17 -7.71
C ASN A 106 13.92 -14.83 -7.04
N ILE A 107 15.02 -15.37 -7.55
CA ILE A 107 16.39 -15.05 -7.10
C ILE A 107 16.71 -13.59 -7.37
N GLN A 108 16.41 -13.10 -8.58
CA GLN A 108 16.56 -11.70 -8.97
C GLN A 108 15.82 -10.76 -8.01
N ASN A 109 14.55 -11.06 -7.70
CA ASN A 109 13.74 -10.26 -6.78
C ASN A 109 14.28 -10.29 -5.35
N ARG A 110 14.74 -11.45 -4.87
CA ARG A 110 15.33 -11.61 -3.53
C ARG A 110 16.62 -10.80 -3.40
N ILE A 111 17.55 -10.95 -4.34
CA ILE A 111 18.83 -10.24 -4.34
C ILE A 111 18.61 -8.73 -4.52
N SER A 112 17.66 -8.32 -5.37
CA SER A 112 17.30 -6.90 -5.54
C SER A 112 16.79 -6.30 -4.22
N LYS A 113 15.95 -7.04 -3.48
CA LYS A 113 15.44 -6.61 -2.18
C LYS A 113 16.54 -6.56 -1.11
N GLU A 114 17.45 -7.52 -1.10
CA GLU A 114 18.61 -7.56 -0.21
C GLU A 114 19.53 -6.36 -0.46
N MET A 115 19.94 -6.13 -1.71
CA MET A 115 20.83 -5.01 -2.07
C MET A 115 20.17 -3.65 -1.82
N LYS A 116 18.88 -3.48 -2.17
CA LYS A 116 18.12 -2.25 -1.85
C LYS A 116 17.96 -2.01 -0.35
N SER A 117 18.04 -3.04 0.49
CA SER A 117 17.96 -2.89 1.95
C SER A 117 19.28 -2.45 2.60
N GLN A 118 20.41 -2.58 1.89
CA GLN A 118 21.73 -2.20 2.38
C GLN A 118 21.98 -0.68 2.28
N ILE A 119 21.24 0.03 1.42
CA ILE A 119 21.29 1.50 1.30
C ILE A 119 19.93 2.10 1.60
N ASP A 120 19.89 2.92 2.65
CA ASP A 120 18.76 3.82 2.91
C ASP A 120 18.91 5.06 2.01
N ALA A 121 18.19 5.07 0.88
CA ALA A 121 18.20 6.18 -0.07
C ALA A 121 17.89 7.54 0.57
N THR A 122 17.10 7.56 1.67
CA THR A 122 16.80 8.80 2.39
C THR A 122 18.00 9.26 3.22
N LYS A 123 18.71 8.31 3.84
CA LYS A 123 19.95 8.59 4.59
C LYS A 123 21.06 9.06 3.65
N GLU A 124 21.18 8.42 2.49
CA GLU A 124 22.19 8.75 1.47
C GLU A 124 21.93 10.13 0.84
N ALA A 125 20.67 10.42 0.48
CA ALA A 125 20.28 11.76 0.04
C ALA A 125 20.59 12.83 1.09
N ARG A 126 20.43 12.53 2.39
CA ARG A 126 20.79 13.47 3.47
C ARG A 126 22.29 13.69 3.60
N ARG A 127 23.11 12.64 3.40
CA ARG A 127 24.58 12.75 3.39
C ARG A 127 25.05 13.66 2.24
N ILE A 128 24.59 13.37 1.01
CA ILE A 128 24.92 14.15 -0.19
C ILE A 128 24.46 15.60 -0.04
N TYR A 129 23.25 15.82 0.51
CA TYR A 129 22.74 17.17 0.75
C TYR A 129 23.59 17.97 1.75
N GLN A 130 24.13 17.33 2.78
CA GLN A 130 25.07 17.97 3.71
C GLN A 130 26.40 18.31 3.04
N GLU A 131 26.90 17.45 2.14
CA GLU A 131 28.12 17.72 1.36
C GLU A 131 27.96 18.92 0.42
N TYR A 132 26.74 19.16 -0.08
CA TYR A 132 26.38 20.39 -0.81
C TYR A 132 26.18 21.61 0.09
N GLY A 133 26.51 21.53 1.39
CA GLY A 133 26.34 22.62 2.36
C GLY A 133 24.89 22.87 2.75
N GLY A 134 23.99 21.93 2.44
CA GLY A 134 22.58 22.01 2.75
C GLY A 134 22.28 21.67 4.22
N GLU A 135 21.45 22.50 4.85
CA GLU A 135 20.99 22.28 6.22
C GLU A 135 19.47 22.12 6.27
N TRP A 136 18.96 21.58 7.37
CA TRP A 136 17.53 21.50 7.64
C TRP A 136 17.11 22.61 8.60
N LYS A 137 16.24 23.50 8.14
CA LYS A 137 15.67 24.54 8.98
C LYS A 137 14.37 24.05 9.61
N ILE A 138 14.24 24.22 10.92
CA ILE A 138 12.98 24.03 11.62
C ILE A 138 12.05 25.17 11.26
N MET A 139 10.84 24.85 10.82
CA MET A 139 9.80 25.85 10.54
C MET A 139 9.46 26.62 11.81
N SER A 140 9.40 27.94 11.69
CA SER A 140 8.71 28.81 12.64
C SER A 140 7.21 28.51 12.65
N GLU A 141 6.51 28.96 13.68
CA GLU A 141 5.07 28.76 13.77
C GLU A 141 4.30 29.40 12.62
N GLN A 142 4.68 30.62 12.22
CA GLN A 142 4.05 31.31 11.10
C GLN A 142 4.25 30.54 9.78
N GLU A 143 5.44 29.96 9.57
CA GLU A 143 5.70 29.12 8.39
C GLU A 143 4.83 27.86 8.40
N LYS A 144 4.61 27.22 9.58
CA LYS A 144 3.71 26.05 9.70
C LYS A 144 2.25 26.42 9.43
N ILE A 145 1.80 27.59 9.87
CA ILE A 145 0.45 28.11 9.60
C ILE A 145 0.28 28.39 8.10
N ASN A 146 1.22 29.11 7.49
CA ASN A 146 1.19 29.46 6.07
C ASN A 146 1.22 28.21 5.17
N ALA A 147 1.92 27.16 5.58
CA ALA A 147 1.95 25.88 4.89
C ALA A 147 0.69 25.01 5.12
N GLY A 148 -0.26 25.46 5.95
CA GLY A 148 -1.46 24.72 6.30
C GLY A 148 -1.21 23.44 7.08
N LEU A 149 -0.09 23.38 7.84
CA LEU A 149 0.29 22.22 8.64
C LEU A 149 -0.35 22.27 10.03
N ILE A 150 -0.51 23.47 10.57
CA ILE A 150 -1.12 23.72 11.88
C ILE A 150 -2.12 24.88 11.80
N GLN A 151 -3.06 24.90 12.75
CA GLN A 151 -3.92 26.02 13.05
C GLN A 151 -3.68 26.44 14.50
N VAL A 152 -3.61 27.74 14.74
CA VAL A 152 -3.39 28.30 16.07
C VAL A 152 -4.59 29.15 16.45
N GLU A 153 -5.20 28.84 17.58
CA GLU A 153 -6.34 29.57 18.13
C GLU A 153 -6.06 29.97 19.57
N TYR A 154 -6.62 31.09 19.98
CA TYR A 154 -6.51 31.61 21.34
C TYR A 154 -7.88 31.59 21.99
N PHE A 155 -7.97 30.96 23.16
CA PHE A 155 -9.18 30.87 23.96
C PHE A 155 -8.94 31.49 25.32
N ASP A 156 -9.94 32.18 25.87
CA ASP A 156 -9.86 32.66 27.24
C ASP A 156 -9.93 31.45 28.20
N ALA A 157 -9.08 31.43 29.23
CA ALA A 157 -9.03 30.32 30.19
C ALA A 157 -10.38 30.07 30.87
N ILE A 158 -11.19 31.13 31.02
CA ILE A 158 -12.56 31.05 31.54
C ILE A 158 -13.48 30.23 30.62
N ASP A 159 -13.39 30.39 29.31
CA ASP A 159 -14.25 29.70 28.34
C ASP A 159 -13.90 28.21 28.25
N LEU A 160 -12.61 27.89 28.41
CA LEU A 160 -12.14 26.51 28.46
C LEU A 160 -12.57 25.82 29.75
N SER A 161 -12.49 26.53 30.88
CA SER A 161 -12.94 26.03 32.18
C SER A 161 -14.46 25.83 32.19
N PHE A 162 -15.22 26.88 31.87
CA PHE A 162 -16.68 26.90 31.93
C PHE A 162 -17.31 26.68 30.56
N ASN A 163 -16.83 25.66 29.84
CA ASN A 163 -17.36 25.32 28.53
C ASN A 163 -18.81 24.81 28.60
N LYS A 164 -19.47 24.74 27.44
CA LYS A 164 -20.87 24.34 27.30
C LYS A 164 -21.18 22.97 27.93
N ASN A 165 -20.29 21.98 27.81
CA ASN A 165 -20.48 20.65 28.38
C ASN A 165 -20.47 20.69 29.91
N TYR A 166 -19.55 21.45 30.51
CA TYR A 166 -19.53 21.65 31.95
C TYR A 166 -20.80 22.36 32.45
N LEU A 167 -21.15 23.48 31.82
CA LEU A 167 -22.32 24.27 32.21
C LEU A 167 -23.64 23.49 32.13
N GLN A 168 -23.76 22.52 31.22
CA GLN A 168 -24.94 21.64 31.12
C GLN A 168 -25.09 20.66 32.30
N LYS A 169 -23.98 20.24 32.92
CA LYS A 169 -23.97 19.31 34.06
C LYS A 169 -24.00 20.01 35.42
N ARG A 170 -23.69 21.31 35.42
CA ARG A 170 -23.65 22.16 36.61
C ARG A 170 -25.05 22.31 37.23
N ASN A 171 -25.10 22.38 38.56
CA ASN A 171 -26.35 22.70 39.27
C ASN A 171 -26.82 24.12 38.92
N VAL A 172 -27.94 24.22 38.20
CA VAL A 172 -28.51 25.49 37.72
C VAL A 172 -28.91 26.44 38.87
N ASN A 173 -29.24 25.89 40.04
CA ASN A 173 -29.65 26.69 41.19
C ASN A 173 -28.48 27.31 41.97
N ALA A 174 -27.24 26.87 41.71
CA ALA A 174 -26.06 27.40 42.35
C ALA A 174 -25.59 28.69 41.66
N LYS A 175 -25.27 29.72 42.43
CA LYS A 175 -24.79 30.99 41.86
C LYS A 175 -23.43 30.77 41.18
N LEU A 176 -23.23 31.33 39.99
CA LEU A 176 -21.93 31.40 39.30
C LEU A 176 -21.69 32.86 38.90
N ASP A 177 -20.56 33.41 39.31
CA ASP A 177 -20.15 34.76 38.95
C ASP A 177 -18.87 34.68 38.13
N LEU A 178 -19.01 34.69 36.80
CA LEU A 178 -17.88 34.59 35.87
C LEU A 178 -17.06 35.88 35.78
N ILE A 179 -17.51 36.98 36.39
CA ILE A 179 -16.80 38.26 36.35
C ILE A 179 -15.85 38.37 37.54
N ASN A 180 -16.35 38.10 38.75
CA ASN A 180 -15.58 38.31 39.98
C ASN A 180 -15.32 37.02 40.77
N PHE A 181 -15.87 35.88 40.33
CA PHE A 181 -15.83 34.61 41.06
C PHE A 181 -16.22 34.78 42.54
N SER A 182 -17.26 35.59 42.82
CA SER A 182 -17.70 35.89 44.18
C SER A 182 -18.11 34.63 44.96
N ASN A 183 -18.60 33.60 44.27
CA ASN A 183 -18.91 32.30 44.86
C ASN A 183 -17.62 31.56 45.32
N ILE A 184 -16.59 31.51 44.49
CA ILE A 184 -15.29 30.92 44.84
C ILE A 184 -14.59 31.70 45.96
N ASN A 185 -14.69 33.03 45.94
CA ASN A 185 -14.19 33.88 47.03
C ASN A 185 -14.93 33.62 48.35
N SER A 186 -16.25 33.39 48.31
CA SER A 186 -17.02 32.98 49.49
C SER A 186 -16.58 31.60 49.98
N LEU A 187 -16.42 30.63 49.08
CA LEU A 187 -15.92 29.29 49.39
C LEU A 187 -14.56 29.40 50.10
N LYS A 188 -13.59 30.11 49.52
CA LYS A 188 -12.26 30.36 50.10
C LYS A 188 -12.36 30.88 51.54
N ASN A 189 -13.18 31.90 51.76
CA ASN A 189 -13.35 32.50 53.08
C ASN A 189 -13.98 31.52 54.09
N ASN A 190 -14.92 30.69 53.64
CA ASN A 190 -15.63 29.73 54.49
C ASN A 190 -14.82 28.44 54.74
N SER A 191 -13.96 28.02 53.80
CA SER A 191 -13.17 26.79 53.91
C SER A 191 -11.83 27.00 54.64
N LEU A 192 -11.25 28.20 54.57
CA LEU A 192 -9.99 28.50 55.25
C LEU A 192 -10.18 29.02 56.70
N ASN A 193 -11.35 29.60 57.01
CA ASN A 193 -11.59 30.22 58.31
C ASN A 193 -12.95 29.82 58.91
N TYR A 194 -12.91 28.97 59.95
CA TYR A 194 -14.10 28.54 60.68
C TYR A 194 -14.89 29.73 61.24
N THR A 195 -14.21 30.80 61.67
CA THR A 195 -14.88 32.00 62.20
C THR A 195 -15.77 32.66 61.14
N SER A 196 -15.33 32.70 59.88
CA SER A 196 -16.11 33.25 58.76
C SER A 196 -17.38 32.43 58.51
N LEU A 197 -17.27 31.10 58.52
CA LEU A 197 -18.42 30.22 58.40
C LEU A 197 -19.37 30.37 59.60
N ASN A 198 -18.82 30.35 60.82
CA ASN A 198 -19.59 30.42 62.06
C ASN A 198 -20.35 31.76 62.21
N LYS A 199 -19.84 32.87 61.65
CA LYS A 199 -20.57 34.16 61.60
C LYS A 199 -21.94 34.02 60.93
N LYS A 200 -22.09 33.17 59.91
CA LYS A 200 -23.40 32.91 59.25
C LYS A 200 -24.41 32.25 60.20
N PHE A 201 -23.94 31.60 61.26
CA PHE A 201 -24.74 30.86 62.23
C PHE A 201 -24.80 31.54 63.61
N GLN A 202 -24.26 32.75 63.77
CA GLN A 202 -24.17 33.46 65.06
C GLN A 202 -25.51 33.69 65.77
N LYS A 203 -26.63 33.66 65.03
CA LYS A 203 -27.98 33.80 65.58
C LYS A 203 -28.46 32.56 66.34
N PHE A 204 -27.77 31.43 66.21
CA PHE A 204 -28.11 30.17 66.87
C PHE A 204 -27.25 29.97 68.13
N SER A 205 -27.80 29.24 69.11
CA SER A 205 -27.07 28.93 70.34
C SER A 205 -25.92 27.94 70.09
N LYS A 206 -24.91 27.94 70.96
CA LYS A 206 -23.78 27.00 70.88
C LYS A 206 -24.21 25.53 70.83
N ASP A 207 -25.25 25.16 71.59
CA ASP A 207 -25.84 23.81 71.58
C ASP A 207 -26.35 23.41 70.19
N ILE A 208 -27.07 24.32 69.50
CA ILE A 208 -27.55 24.06 68.14
C ILE A 208 -26.38 23.91 67.16
N ILE A 209 -25.34 24.75 67.28
CA ILE A 209 -24.14 24.66 66.44
C ILE A 209 -23.44 23.30 66.59
N GLN A 210 -23.36 22.80 67.82
CA GLN A 210 -22.80 21.47 68.10
C GLN A 210 -23.68 20.36 67.51
N LYS A 211 -25.01 20.45 67.65
CA LYS A 211 -25.97 19.47 67.11
C LYS A 211 -25.98 19.38 65.58
N ILE A 212 -25.70 20.48 64.88
CA ILE A 212 -25.57 20.47 63.42
C ILE A 212 -24.14 20.10 62.98
N SER A 213 -23.20 19.91 63.92
CA SER A 213 -21.82 19.51 63.65
C SER A 213 -21.12 20.43 62.64
N LEU A 214 -21.26 21.76 62.81
CA LEU A 214 -20.73 22.77 61.89
C LEU A 214 -19.21 22.65 61.69
N GLU A 215 -18.48 22.33 62.75
CA GLU A 215 -17.02 22.13 62.71
C GLU A 215 -16.61 20.92 61.86
N LYS A 216 -17.35 19.81 61.95
CA LYS A 216 -17.11 18.63 61.10
C LYS A 216 -17.28 18.99 59.63
N TYR A 217 -18.34 19.73 59.30
CA TYR A 217 -18.56 20.22 57.95
C TYR A 217 -17.43 21.15 57.47
N PHE A 218 -16.98 22.07 58.31
CA PHE A 218 -15.83 22.94 58.01
C PHE A 218 -14.57 22.13 57.66
N ASN A 219 -14.25 21.10 58.45
CA ASN A 219 -13.07 20.27 58.22
C ASN A 219 -13.16 19.52 56.87
N GLU A 220 -14.34 19.02 56.50
CA GLU A 220 -14.54 18.37 55.19
C GLU A 220 -14.36 19.34 54.02
N ILE A 221 -14.94 20.55 54.07
CA ILE A 221 -14.76 21.53 52.98
C ILE A 221 -13.31 22.02 52.88
N ASN A 222 -12.64 22.21 54.02
CA ASN A 222 -11.23 22.61 54.06
C ASN A 222 -10.35 21.52 53.44
N LYS A 223 -10.58 20.26 53.82
CA LYS A 223 -9.87 19.11 53.25
C LYS A 223 -10.00 19.06 51.72
N ILE A 224 -11.23 19.13 51.18
CA ILE A 224 -11.44 19.06 49.72
C ILE A 224 -10.82 20.29 49.03
N THR A 225 -10.96 21.48 49.61
CA THR A 225 -10.33 22.70 49.07
C THR A 225 -8.81 22.53 48.96
N ASN A 226 -8.17 22.00 50.02
CA ASN A 226 -6.73 21.74 50.02
C ASN A 226 -6.33 20.67 49.01
N GLN A 227 -7.12 19.60 48.85
CA GLN A 227 -6.88 18.60 47.81
C GLN A 227 -6.80 19.23 46.42
N ILE A 228 -7.77 20.10 46.10
CA ILE A 228 -7.79 20.82 44.80
C ILE A 228 -6.54 21.68 44.65
N THR A 229 -6.20 22.52 45.65
CA THR A 229 -5.03 23.42 45.54
C THR A 229 -3.68 22.68 45.57
N THR A 230 -3.65 21.42 46.03
CA THR A 230 -2.48 20.54 45.90
C THR A 230 -2.40 19.79 44.57
N GLY A 231 -3.38 19.97 43.68
CA GLY A 231 -3.39 19.37 42.34
C GLY A 231 -4.14 18.04 42.23
N ASP A 232 -4.93 17.66 43.24
CA ASP A 232 -5.84 16.52 43.12
C ASP A 232 -7.00 16.89 42.17
N THR A 233 -7.03 16.22 41.02
CA THR A 233 -8.05 16.43 39.98
C THR A 233 -9.27 15.56 40.18
N THR A 234 -9.31 14.72 41.21
CA THR A 234 -10.39 13.77 41.52
C THR A 234 -10.95 14.00 42.93
N ILE A 235 -11.80 15.02 43.08
CA ILE A 235 -12.45 15.26 44.38
C ILE A 235 -13.66 14.36 44.60
N SER A 236 -13.89 13.98 45.86
CA SER A 236 -15.13 13.34 46.29
C SER A 236 -15.92 14.26 47.21
N THR A 237 -17.16 14.55 46.83
CA THR A 237 -18.13 15.32 47.64
C THR A 237 -19.16 14.39 48.32
N GLU A 238 -18.91 13.08 48.31
CA GLU A 238 -19.85 12.07 48.80
C GLU A 238 -20.13 12.23 50.30
N ASN A 239 -19.11 12.56 51.10
CA ASN A 239 -19.27 12.80 52.53
C ASN A 239 -20.22 13.97 52.82
N ILE A 240 -20.08 15.08 52.10
CA ILE A 240 -20.95 16.26 52.25
C ILE A 240 -22.37 15.89 51.79
N THR A 241 -22.50 15.17 50.68
CA THR A 241 -23.79 14.69 50.16
C THR A 241 -24.51 13.76 51.15
N LYS A 242 -23.79 12.84 51.79
CA LYS A 242 -24.30 12.00 52.88
C LYS A 242 -24.72 12.84 54.10
N SER A 243 -23.93 13.86 54.45
CA SER A 243 -24.28 14.80 55.53
C SER A 243 -25.59 15.54 55.25
N ILE A 244 -25.79 16.03 54.02
CA ILE A 244 -27.05 16.67 53.58
C ILE A 244 -28.24 15.73 53.82
N LYS A 245 -28.16 14.47 53.33
CA LYS A 245 -29.22 13.47 53.52
C LYS A 245 -29.51 13.21 55.00
N ASN A 246 -28.48 13.12 55.83
CA ASN A 246 -28.63 12.92 57.27
C ASN A 246 -29.33 14.12 57.94
N HIS A 247 -28.97 15.35 57.57
CA HIS A 247 -29.66 16.54 58.10
C HIS A 247 -31.11 16.61 57.63
N GLN A 248 -31.42 16.25 56.37
CA GLN A 248 -32.79 16.18 55.85
C GLN A 248 -33.63 15.17 56.62
N LYS A 249 -33.12 13.96 56.85
CA LYS A 249 -33.78 12.95 57.70
C LYS A 249 -34.00 13.48 59.11
N LYS A 250 -33.00 14.15 59.69
CA LYS A 250 -33.14 14.68 61.05
C LYS A 250 -34.17 15.81 61.16
N ILE A 251 -34.32 16.63 60.11
CA ILE A 251 -35.39 17.63 60.04
C ILE A 251 -36.76 16.94 60.10
N GLN A 252 -36.98 15.88 59.31
CA GLN A 252 -38.24 15.13 59.31
C GLN A 252 -38.54 14.53 60.70
N GLU A 253 -37.55 13.98 61.37
CA GLU A 253 -37.68 13.48 62.75
C GLU A 253 -38.13 14.59 63.72
N ILE A 254 -37.48 15.76 63.66
CA ILE A 254 -37.81 16.91 64.53
C ILE A 254 -39.20 17.48 64.20
N GLU A 255 -39.61 17.47 62.93
CA GLU A 255 -40.95 17.89 62.52
C GLU A 255 -42.04 16.97 63.09
N ASN A 256 -41.80 15.65 63.09
CA ASN A 256 -42.67 14.68 63.74
C ASN A 256 -42.74 14.91 65.26
N ASP A 257 -41.59 15.18 65.91
CA ASP A 257 -41.54 15.52 67.33
C ASP A 257 -42.34 16.78 67.64
N ILE A 258 -42.24 17.83 66.80
CA ILE A 258 -43.04 19.05 66.95
C ILE A 258 -44.53 18.73 66.88
N ASN A 259 -44.97 17.85 65.97
CA ASN A 259 -46.38 17.47 65.86
C ASN A 259 -46.86 16.74 67.12
N ASN A 260 -46.08 15.77 67.62
CA ASN A 260 -46.38 15.08 68.89
C ASN A 260 -46.46 16.06 70.08
N ILE A 261 -45.55 17.04 70.15
CA ILE A 261 -45.55 18.07 71.19
C ILE A 261 -46.77 18.99 71.07
N LYS A 262 -47.20 19.33 69.85
CA LYS A 262 -48.43 20.13 69.62
C LYS A 262 -49.67 19.36 70.06
N ASP A 263 -49.75 18.06 69.82
CA ASP A 263 -50.88 17.24 70.26
C ASP A 263 -50.95 17.18 71.78
N LYS A 264 -49.80 16.96 72.45
CA LYS A 264 -49.71 17.03 73.91
C LYS A 264 -50.11 18.42 74.45
N GLN A 265 -49.69 19.48 73.77
CA GLN A 265 -50.09 20.85 74.15
C GLN A 265 -51.60 21.07 74.00
N LYS A 266 -52.21 20.55 72.93
CA LYS A 266 -53.65 20.63 72.68
C LYS A 266 -54.43 19.88 73.76
N GLU A 267 -53.99 18.67 74.11
CA GLU A 267 -54.63 17.87 75.16
C GLU A 267 -54.55 18.56 76.52
N SER A 268 -53.37 19.07 76.91
CA SER A 268 -53.24 19.82 78.17
C SER A 268 -54.09 21.09 78.20
N LYS A 269 -54.26 21.80 77.06
CA LYS A 269 -55.18 22.96 76.99
C LYS A 269 -56.63 22.54 77.19
N LYS A 270 -57.05 21.44 76.57
CA LYS A 270 -58.40 20.89 76.74
C LYS A 270 -58.68 20.52 78.20
N ILE A 271 -57.71 19.91 78.89
CA ILE A 271 -57.83 19.61 80.33
C ILE A 271 -57.97 20.91 81.15
N ILE A 272 -57.20 21.95 80.84
CA ILE A 272 -57.32 23.25 81.53
C ILE A 272 -58.74 23.82 81.32
N GLU A 273 -59.24 23.83 80.09
CA GLU A 273 -60.58 24.32 79.76
C GLU A 273 -61.66 23.56 80.53
N GLN A 274 -61.59 22.21 80.55
CA GLN A 274 -62.51 21.37 81.30
C GLN A 274 -62.50 21.67 82.80
N VAL A 275 -61.31 21.76 83.42
CA VAL A 275 -61.18 22.07 84.85
C VAL A 275 -61.71 23.46 85.19
N LEU A 276 -61.52 24.44 84.30
CA LEU A 276 -62.05 25.80 84.47
C LEU A 276 -63.58 25.82 84.40
N GLU A 277 -64.18 25.08 83.46
CA GLU A 277 -65.64 24.95 83.37
C GLU A 277 -66.23 24.22 84.59
N GLU A 278 -65.62 23.11 85.03
CA GLU A 278 -66.01 22.41 86.26
C GLU A 278 -65.90 23.31 87.49
N ARG A 279 -64.84 24.12 87.61
CA ARG A 279 -64.65 25.07 88.72
C ARG A 279 -65.70 26.17 88.69
N LYS A 280 -66.07 26.70 87.51
CA LYS A 280 -67.15 27.69 87.38
C LYS A 280 -68.47 27.11 87.87
N LYS A 281 -68.83 25.89 87.43
CA LYS A 281 -70.04 25.19 87.86
C LYS A 281 -70.04 24.95 89.37
N TYR A 282 -68.95 24.43 89.92
CA TYR A 282 -68.81 24.17 91.35
C TYR A 282 -68.87 25.47 92.19
N THR A 283 -68.29 26.56 91.68
CA THR A 283 -68.35 27.88 92.33
C THR A 283 -69.76 28.45 92.34
N TYR A 284 -70.52 28.25 91.26
CA TYR A 284 -71.92 28.63 91.17
C TYR A 284 -72.78 27.85 92.20
N GLU A 285 -72.54 26.54 92.36
CA GLU A 285 -73.30 25.69 93.29
C GLU A 285 -72.99 25.96 94.78
N ILE A 286 -71.73 26.24 95.13
CA ILE A 286 -71.30 26.41 96.54
C ILE A 286 -71.34 27.88 97.01
N GLY A 287 -71.26 28.82 96.07
CA GLY A 287 -71.11 30.25 96.34
C GLY A 287 -69.64 30.69 96.46
N SER A 288 -69.28 31.73 95.71
CA SER A 288 -67.92 32.30 95.66
C SER A 288 -67.42 32.74 97.04
N GLU A 289 -68.29 33.37 97.85
CA GLU A 289 -67.97 33.83 99.20
C GLU A 289 -67.65 32.65 100.15
N THR A 290 -68.36 31.52 100.01
CA THR A 290 -68.11 30.30 100.78
C THR A 290 -66.73 29.72 100.45
N ILE A 291 -66.37 29.67 99.16
CA ILE A 291 -65.06 29.17 98.72
C ILE A 291 -63.93 30.05 99.26
N LEU A 292 -64.08 31.37 99.21
CA LEU A 292 -63.12 32.32 99.79
C LEU A 292 -62.92 32.09 101.30
N LYS A 293 -64.01 32.02 102.07
CA LYS A 293 -63.97 31.73 103.50
C LYS A 293 -63.31 30.38 103.81
N VAL A 294 -63.53 29.37 102.96
CA VAL A 294 -62.88 28.05 103.10
C VAL A 294 -61.38 28.14 102.82
N LYS A 295 -60.93 28.84 101.78
CA LYS A 295 -59.50 29.06 101.47
C LYS A 295 -58.79 29.81 102.60
N GLU A 296 -59.36 30.90 103.10
CA GLU A 296 -58.79 31.66 104.22
C GLU A 296 -58.71 30.82 105.51
N LYS A 297 -59.76 30.05 105.80
CA LYS A 297 -59.77 29.18 106.98
C LYS A 297 -58.76 28.03 106.83
N ALA A 298 -58.55 27.52 105.62
CA ALA A 298 -57.52 26.52 105.35
C ALA A 298 -56.12 27.07 105.68
N LYS A 299 -55.80 28.28 105.20
CA LYS A 299 -54.52 28.96 105.47
C LYS A 299 -54.27 29.15 106.97
N LYS A 300 -55.24 29.71 107.70
CA LYS A 300 -55.17 29.88 109.17
C LYS A 300 -54.99 28.55 109.90
N LYS A 301 -55.58 27.46 109.39
CA LYS A 301 -55.47 26.13 109.99
C LYS A 301 -54.11 25.49 109.73
N GLN A 302 -53.55 25.68 108.53
CA GLN A 302 -52.21 25.24 108.17
C GLN A 302 -51.13 25.93 109.01
N GLU A 303 -51.23 27.25 109.22
CA GLU A 303 -50.34 28.02 110.12
C GLU A 303 -50.39 27.54 111.58
N GLN A 304 -51.49 26.89 111.98
CA GLN A 304 -51.70 26.33 113.32
C GLN A 304 -51.46 24.81 113.40
N GLU A 305 -50.87 24.20 112.36
CA GLU A 305 -50.67 22.74 112.23
C GLU A 305 -51.95 21.91 112.41
N LYS A 306 -53.11 22.48 112.09
CA LYS A 306 -54.44 21.85 112.22
C LYS A 306 -55.06 21.60 110.85
N GLN A 307 -55.89 20.57 110.74
CA GLN A 307 -56.60 20.24 109.51
C GLN A 307 -58.06 20.77 109.50
N LEU A 308 -58.56 21.09 108.30
CA LEU A 308 -60.00 21.30 108.09
C LEU A 308 -60.77 19.99 108.30
N LYS A 309 -62.03 20.07 108.73
CA LYS A 309 -62.92 18.91 108.91
C LYS A 309 -64.28 19.16 108.26
N GLY A 310 -65.00 18.08 107.95
CA GLY A 310 -66.37 18.11 107.41
C GLY A 310 -66.48 18.75 106.02
N ARG A 311 -67.62 19.39 105.73
CA ARG A 311 -67.94 19.99 104.42
C ARG A 311 -66.88 20.99 103.93
N LYS A 312 -66.25 21.74 104.84
CA LYS A 312 -65.17 22.70 104.50
C LYS A 312 -63.90 21.99 104.00
N LEU A 313 -63.59 20.81 104.53
CA LEU A 313 -62.48 19.99 104.03
C LEU A 313 -62.75 19.52 102.60
N ILE A 314 -63.96 19.05 102.32
CA ILE A 314 -64.36 18.58 100.99
C ILE A 314 -64.24 19.73 99.97
N ILE A 315 -64.83 20.90 100.28
CA ILE A 315 -64.73 22.08 99.41
C ILE A 315 -63.28 22.46 99.13
N TYR A 316 -62.45 22.52 100.18
CA TYR A 316 -61.04 22.85 100.02
C TYR A 316 -60.29 21.83 99.16
N LYS A 317 -60.49 20.53 99.40
CA LYS A 317 -59.86 19.45 98.63
C LYS A 317 -60.24 19.52 97.15
N THR A 318 -61.53 19.71 96.82
CA THR A 318 -61.99 19.80 95.43
C THR A 318 -61.34 20.97 94.69
N ILE A 319 -61.38 22.18 95.27
CA ILE A 319 -60.78 23.37 94.65
C ILE A 319 -59.26 23.23 94.54
N THR A 320 -58.60 22.70 95.57
CA THR A 320 -57.14 22.53 95.55
C THR A 320 -56.72 21.49 94.51
N SER A 321 -57.49 20.43 94.33
CA SER A 321 -57.26 19.44 93.26
C SER A 321 -57.39 20.07 91.88
N GLN A 322 -58.44 20.88 91.65
CA GLN A 322 -58.64 21.61 90.41
C GLN A 322 -57.52 22.63 90.15
N ASP A 323 -57.13 23.41 91.17
CA ASP A 323 -56.03 24.39 91.08
C ASP A 323 -54.70 23.68 90.74
N SER A 324 -54.46 22.52 91.34
CA SER A 324 -53.28 21.67 91.06
C SER A 324 -53.26 21.19 89.61
N THR A 325 -54.35 20.57 89.12
CA THR A 325 -54.44 20.06 87.75
C THR A 325 -54.28 21.16 86.70
N GLU A 326 -54.90 22.33 86.92
CA GLU A 326 -54.73 23.50 86.05
C GLU A 326 -53.26 23.95 86.00
N ASN A 327 -52.62 24.10 87.17
CA ASN A 327 -51.23 24.55 87.25
C ASN A 327 -50.26 23.56 86.59
N SER A 328 -50.41 22.26 86.85
CA SER A 328 -49.59 21.23 86.21
C SER A 328 -49.73 21.27 84.68
N ASN A 329 -50.95 21.41 84.15
CA ASN A 329 -51.16 21.49 82.70
C ASN A 329 -50.67 22.82 82.11
N LYS A 330 -50.76 23.95 82.83
CA LYS A 330 -50.16 25.22 82.40
C LYS A 330 -48.64 25.10 82.27
N GLN A 331 -47.98 24.43 83.22
CA GLN A 331 -46.55 24.13 83.15
C GLN A 331 -46.23 23.26 81.92
N ILE A 332 -47.04 22.23 81.64
CA ILE A 332 -46.88 21.40 80.43
C ILE A 332 -47.01 22.25 79.16
N VAL A 333 -48.05 23.07 79.04
CA VAL A 333 -48.26 23.94 77.86
C VAL A 333 -47.08 24.89 77.65
N ASN A 334 -46.56 25.48 78.73
CA ASN A 334 -45.40 26.37 78.66
C ASN A 334 -44.13 25.62 78.24
N LYS A 335 -43.89 24.43 78.79
CA LYS A 335 -42.79 23.57 78.35
C LYS A 335 -42.90 23.21 76.87
N CYS A 336 -44.07 22.80 76.40
CA CYS A 336 -44.33 22.52 74.99
C CYS A 336 -44.02 23.73 74.08
N LYS A 337 -44.37 24.96 74.50
CA LYS A 337 -44.03 26.17 73.72
C LYS A 337 -42.52 26.35 73.57
N VAL A 338 -41.76 26.13 74.65
CA VAL A 338 -40.30 26.23 74.64
C VAL A 338 -39.70 25.15 73.76
N ASP A 339 -40.14 23.90 73.90
CA ASP A 339 -39.64 22.76 73.12
C ASP A 339 -39.91 22.96 71.61
N ILE A 340 -41.11 23.39 71.23
CA ILE A 340 -41.43 23.72 69.83
C ILE A 340 -40.53 24.83 69.29
N LYS A 341 -40.27 25.89 70.07
CA LYS A 341 -39.39 26.99 69.67
C LYS A 341 -37.96 26.50 69.46
N ASN A 342 -37.43 25.68 70.37
CA ASN A 342 -36.08 25.12 70.27
C ASN A 342 -35.94 24.20 69.05
N ASN A 343 -36.90 23.32 68.82
CA ASN A 343 -36.93 22.42 67.66
C ASN A 343 -36.99 23.20 66.33
N ARG A 344 -37.79 24.28 66.27
CA ARG A 344 -37.84 25.17 65.10
C ARG A 344 -36.51 25.87 64.85
N ASN A 345 -35.83 26.33 65.89
CA ASN A 345 -34.52 26.95 65.76
C ASN A 345 -33.48 25.95 65.21
N GLU A 346 -33.53 24.69 65.67
CA GLU A 346 -32.66 23.64 65.14
C GLU A 346 -32.95 23.33 63.67
N ILE A 347 -34.23 23.22 63.27
CA ILE A 347 -34.62 23.05 61.86
C ILE A 347 -34.08 24.20 60.99
N GLN A 348 -34.22 25.45 61.45
CA GLN A 348 -33.70 26.62 60.73
C GLN A 348 -32.18 26.55 60.55
N ALA A 349 -31.45 26.11 61.56
CA ALA A 349 -29.99 25.95 61.49
C ALA A 349 -29.59 24.83 60.52
N ARG A 350 -30.28 23.68 60.57
CA ARG A 350 -30.05 22.55 59.64
C ARG A 350 -30.35 22.94 58.19
N ASN A 351 -31.44 23.65 57.94
CA ASN A 351 -31.79 24.14 56.60
C ASN A 351 -30.76 25.14 56.06
N LEU A 352 -30.27 26.05 56.90
CA LEU A 352 -29.20 26.96 56.51
C LEU A 352 -27.91 26.18 56.16
N LEU A 353 -27.54 25.19 56.97
CA LEU A 353 -26.38 24.34 56.73
C LEU A 353 -26.50 23.54 55.44
N ILE A 354 -27.67 22.94 55.15
CA ILE A 354 -27.92 22.23 53.89
C ILE A 354 -27.75 23.16 52.69
N LYS A 355 -28.26 24.40 52.77
CA LYS A 355 -28.10 25.40 51.71
C LYS A 355 -26.62 25.71 51.46
N GLU A 356 -25.86 25.96 52.52
CA GLU A 356 -24.42 26.23 52.44
C GLU A 356 -23.64 25.02 51.91
N MET A 357 -23.95 23.80 52.38
CA MET A 357 -23.38 22.55 51.88
C MET A 357 -23.62 22.37 50.38
N THR A 358 -24.84 22.59 49.91
CA THR A 358 -25.22 22.42 48.51
C THR A 358 -24.50 23.42 47.59
N GLN A 359 -24.42 24.69 48.00
CA GLN A 359 -23.69 25.71 47.26
C GLN A 359 -22.18 25.40 47.23
N ASN A 360 -21.59 25.07 48.38
CA ASN A 360 -20.15 24.79 48.47
C ASN A 360 -19.76 23.51 47.70
N ILE A 361 -20.63 22.51 47.57
CA ILE A 361 -20.38 21.36 46.67
C ILE A 361 -20.17 21.87 45.24
N GLN A 362 -21.06 22.74 44.74
CA GLN A 362 -20.92 23.26 43.39
C GLN A 362 -19.70 24.17 43.26
N ASP A 363 -19.42 25.02 44.25
CA ASP A 363 -18.24 25.89 44.22
C ASP A 363 -16.92 25.10 44.25
N LEU A 364 -16.89 23.95 44.95
CA LEU A 364 -15.73 23.03 44.92
C LEU A 364 -15.56 22.40 43.54
N LEU A 365 -16.64 22.02 42.87
CA LEU A 365 -16.60 21.51 41.49
C LEU A 365 -16.17 22.60 40.51
N ASP A 366 -16.64 23.83 40.67
CA ASP A 366 -16.24 24.97 39.85
C ASP A 366 -14.73 25.23 40.03
N LEU A 367 -14.23 25.24 41.29
CA LEU A 367 -12.81 25.40 41.60
C LEU A 367 -11.96 24.27 41.03
N GLN A 368 -12.43 23.03 41.09
CA GLN A 368 -11.75 21.87 40.51
C GLN A 368 -11.58 22.02 38.99
N VAL A 369 -12.61 22.46 38.28
CA VAL A 369 -12.55 22.65 36.83
C VAL A 369 -11.58 23.77 36.44
N MET A 370 -11.53 24.86 37.21
CA MET A 370 -10.51 25.89 37.04
C MET A 370 -9.10 25.29 37.21
N GLN A 371 -8.90 24.47 38.23
CA GLN A 371 -7.61 23.86 38.52
C GLN A 371 -7.17 22.83 37.45
N ILE A 372 -8.11 22.01 36.96
CA ILE A 372 -7.88 21.07 35.85
C ILE A 372 -7.46 21.82 34.59
N THR A 373 -8.16 22.90 34.25
CA THR A 373 -7.84 23.71 33.06
C THR A 373 -6.44 24.31 33.18
N HIS A 374 -6.09 24.86 34.34
CA HIS A 374 -4.73 25.33 34.59
C HIS A 374 -3.68 24.23 34.42
N MET A 375 -3.91 23.05 35.01
CA MET A 375 -2.98 21.92 34.93
C MET A 375 -2.78 21.43 33.50
N ASN A 376 -3.85 21.32 32.71
CA ASN A 376 -3.81 20.85 31.33
C ASN A 376 -2.99 21.76 30.41
N HIS A 377 -2.85 23.05 30.74
CA HIS A 377 -2.23 24.03 29.86
C HIS A 377 -0.90 24.59 30.37
N ILE A 378 -0.68 24.61 31.69
CA ILE A 378 0.56 25.13 32.30
C ILE A 378 1.43 23.99 32.86
N ASN A 379 0.95 22.73 32.86
CA ASN A 379 1.66 21.56 33.41
C ASN A 379 2.10 21.76 34.88
N SER A 380 1.34 22.53 35.65
CA SER A 380 1.53 22.72 37.09
C SER A 380 0.19 22.99 37.79
N HIS A 381 0.15 22.84 39.11
CA HIS A 381 -1.02 23.20 39.91
C HIS A 381 -0.84 24.56 40.59
N MET A 382 -1.95 25.26 40.86
CA MET A 382 -1.93 26.52 41.59
C MET A 382 -2.27 26.30 43.06
N LYS A 383 -1.31 26.62 43.92
CA LYS A 383 -1.48 26.52 45.38
C LYS A 383 -2.40 27.61 45.96
N ASN A 384 -2.55 28.72 45.24
CA ASN A 384 -3.29 29.89 45.69
C ASN A 384 -4.55 30.08 44.82
N ILE A 385 -5.71 30.08 45.47
CA ILE A 385 -7.03 30.29 44.82
C ILE A 385 -7.10 31.67 44.14
N ASP A 386 -6.51 32.72 44.71
CA ASP A 386 -6.53 34.07 44.11
C ASP A 386 -5.73 34.11 42.82
N SER A 387 -4.59 33.43 42.78
CA SER A 387 -3.82 33.27 41.55
C SER A 387 -4.61 32.48 40.50
N LEU A 388 -5.35 31.44 40.92
CA LEU A 388 -6.15 30.61 40.02
C LEU A 388 -7.33 31.38 39.44
N ILE A 389 -7.99 32.21 40.26
CA ILE A 389 -9.02 33.15 39.80
C ILE A 389 -8.42 34.12 38.78
N LYS A 390 -7.27 34.73 39.09
CA LYS A 390 -6.60 35.67 38.20
C LYS A 390 -6.22 35.03 36.86
N PHE A 391 -5.69 33.81 36.89
CA PHE A 391 -5.39 33.02 35.69
C PHE A 391 -6.66 32.78 34.87
N THR A 392 -7.70 32.26 35.52
CA THR A 392 -8.97 31.93 34.83
C THR A 392 -9.58 33.16 34.16
N LEU A 393 -9.54 34.32 34.80
CA LEU A 393 -10.12 35.56 34.27
C LEU A 393 -9.32 36.22 33.15
N ASN A 394 -7.98 36.14 33.19
CA ASN A 394 -7.13 37.01 32.38
C ASN A 394 -6.25 36.27 31.37
N GLU A 395 -6.04 34.96 31.54
CA GLU A 395 -5.10 34.23 30.70
C GLU A 395 -5.75 33.80 29.37
N LYS A 396 -4.99 33.98 28.29
CA LYS A 396 -5.31 33.45 26.97
C LYS A 396 -4.49 32.21 26.70
N ILE A 397 -5.17 31.10 26.45
CA ILE A 397 -4.58 29.80 26.20
C ILE A 397 -4.47 29.60 24.69
N LYS A 398 -3.24 29.37 24.24
CA LYS A 398 -2.92 29.05 22.86
C LYS A 398 -3.12 27.56 22.61
N ILE A 399 -4.00 27.21 21.69
CA ILE A 399 -4.22 25.84 21.24
C ILE A 399 -3.67 25.71 19.82
N VAL A 400 -2.77 24.73 19.63
CA VAL A 400 -2.18 24.41 18.33
C VAL A 400 -2.76 23.09 17.83
N THR A 401 -3.56 23.16 16.78
CA THR A 401 -4.17 21.99 16.13
C THR A 401 -3.30 21.56 14.95
N ILE A 402 -2.88 20.30 14.93
CA ILE A 402 -2.12 19.72 13.81
C ILE A 402 -3.11 19.29 12.73
N LEU A 403 -3.06 19.94 11.56
CA LEU A 403 -3.94 19.65 10.42
C LEU A 403 -3.37 18.55 9.54
N LYS A 404 -2.05 18.49 9.37
CA LYS A 404 -1.35 17.48 8.56
C LYS A 404 -0.10 16.97 9.28
N LYS A 405 0.05 15.65 9.36
CA LYS A 405 1.23 15.01 9.95
C LYS A 405 2.41 15.12 8.96
N SER A 406 3.37 15.97 9.25
CA SER A 406 4.60 16.12 8.44
C SER A 406 5.82 16.39 9.31
N SER A 407 7.02 16.29 8.74
CA SER A 407 8.22 16.87 9.33
C SER A 407 8.09 18.39 9.33
N PHE A 408 8.26 19.03 10.49
CA PHE A 408 8.25 20.49 10.64
C PHE A 408 9.57 21.15 10.23
N THR A 409 10.23 20.58 9.22
CA THR A 409 11.56 20.97 8.74
C THR A 409 11.56 21.04 7.22
N TYR A 410 12.32 21.98 6.65
CA TYR A 410 12.52 22.10 5.21
C TYR A 410 14.01 22.29 4.88
N PRO A 411 14.47 21.87 3.68
CA PRO A 411 15.84 22.08 3.24
C PRO A 411 16.09 23.58 2.99
N THR A 412 17.17 24.12 3.54
CA THR A 412 17.63 25.50 3.26
C THR A 412 17.95 25.74 1.78
N LEU A 413 18.37 24.70 1.05
CA LEU A 413 18.65 24.71 -0.38
C LEU A 413 17.78 23.66 -1.12
N PRO A 414 16.52 23.98 -1.46
CA PRO A 414 15.57 22.99 -2.01
C PRO A 414 16.02 22.33 -3.31
N ASN A 415 16.72 23.07 -4.18
CA ASN A 415 17.23 22.56 -5.45
C ASN A 415 18.37 21.55 -5.22
N GLU A 416 19.26 21.82 -4.27
CA GLU A 416 20.33 20.89 -3.92
C GLU A 416 19.77 19.65 -3.22
N TRP A 417 18.74 19.78 -2.37
CA TRP A 417 18.03 18.61 -1.83
C TRP A 417 17.43 17.73 -2.93
N ARG A 418 16.78 18.33 -3.93
CA ARG A 418 16.22 17.57 -5.06
C ARG A 418 17.32 16.87 -5.87
N LYS A 419 18.46 17.51 -6.10
CA LYS A 419 19.62 16.88 -6.76
C LYS A 419 20.14 15.70 -5.94
N SER A 420 20.33 15.88 -4.63
CA SER A 420 20.79 14.80 -3.74
C SER A 420 19.83 13.60 -3.71
N GLN A 421 18.51 13.83 -3.83
CA GLN A 421 17.53 12.73 -3.94
C GLN A 421 17.68 11.96 -5.25
N VAL A 422 17.92 12.66 -6.36
CA VAL A 422 18.12 12.04 -7.68
C VAL A 422 19.45 11.28 -7.71
N GLU A 423 20.51 11.85 -7.14
CA GLU A 423 21.84 11.22 -7.05
C GLU A 423 21.84 9.98 -6.15
N ALA A 424 21.20 10.04 -4.98
CA ALA A 424 21.03 8.85 -4.13
C ALA A 424 20.20 7.76 -4.82
N ALA A 425 19.20 8.12 -5.64
CA ALA A 425 18.45 7.15 -6.43
C ALA A 425 19.33 6.53 -7.54
N MET A 426 20.14 7.33 -8.23
CA MET A 426 21.09 6.82 -9.23
C MET A 426 22.12 5.86 -8.61
N LEU A 427 22.66 6.15 -7.42
CA LEU A 427 23.57 5.23 -6.72
C LEU A 427 22.89 3.90 -6.35
N VAL A 428 21.60 3.91 -5.99
CA VAL A 428 20.82 2.69 -5.74
C VAL A 428 20.58 1.89 -7.03
N GLU A 429 20.43 2.57 -8.16
CA GLU A 429 20.28 1.94 -9.48
C GLU A 429 21.60 1.41 -10.03
N GLU A 430 22.71 2.13 -9.86
CA GLU A 430 24.06 1.71 -10.27
C GLU A 430 24.52 0.45 -9.54
N MET A 431 24.19 0.30 -8.26
CA MET A 431 24.41 -0.96 -7.52
C MET A 431 23.64 -2.17 -8.08
N LEU A 432 22.61 -1.94 -8.90
CA LEU A 432 21.85 -2.98 -9.60
C LEU A 432 22.37 -3.18 -11.04
N GLY A 433 23.60 -2.75 -11.32
CA GLY A 433 24.30 -2.95 -12.59
C GLY A 433 24.87 -4.36 -12.77
N GLU A 434 26.05 -4.46 -13.40
CA GLU A 434 26.66 -5.73 -13.82
C GLU A 434 26.89 -6.71 -12.64
N ASP A 435 27.29 -6.19 -11.48
CA ASP A 435 27.50 -6.97 -10.26
C ASP A 435 26.22 -7.63 -9.74
N PHE A 436 25.06 -6.99 -9.91
CA PHE A 436 23.77 -7.57 -9.56
C PHE A 436 23.43 -8.75 -10.46
N ILE A 437 23.59 -8.60 -11.77
CA ILE A 437 23.34 -9.67 -12.74
C ILE A 437 24.32 -10.84 -12.52
N ASN A 438 25.59 -10.55 -12.25
CA ASN A 438 26.59 -11.57 -11.93
C ASN A 438 26.22 -12.34 -10.66
N LYS A 439 25.84 -11.64 -9.58
CA LYS A 439 25.40 -12.27 -8.33
C LYS A 439 24.12 -13.10 -8.51
N VAL A 440 23.18 -12.65 -9.34
CA VAL A 440 21.96 -13.40 -9.70
C VAL A 440 22.33 -14.66 -10.48
N ASN A 441 23.23 -14.57 -11.46
CA ASN A 441 23.68 -15.71 -12.27
C ASN A 441 24.42 -16.76 -11.41
N GLU A 442 25.37 -16.32 -10.59
CA GLU A 442 26.11 -17.19 -9.66
C GLU A 442 25.17 -17.90 -8.69
N THR A 443 24.22 -17.15 -8.09
CA THR A 443 23.24 -17.72 -7.17
C THR A 443 22.31 -18.70 -7.87
N TYR A 444 21.89 -18.42 -9.10
CA TYR A 444 21.08 -19.32 -9.90
C TYR A 444 21.82 -20.65 -10.16
N ILE A 445 23.10 -20.60 -10.52
CA ILE A 445 23.94 -21.78 -10.72
C ILE A 445 24.13 -22.56 -9.40
N ASN A 446 24.46 -21.86 -8.32
CA ASN A 446 24.68 -22.47 -6.99
C ASN A 446 23.41 -23.13 -6.42
N GLU A 447 22.22 -22.64 -6.80
CA GLU A 447 20.95 -23.26 -6.45
C GLU A 447 20.51 -24.34 -7.45
N ASN A 448 21.42 -24.91 -8.25
CA ASN A 448 21.17 -25.93 -9.29
C ASN A 448 20.31 -25.45 -10.48
N GLY A 449 20.27 -24.15 -10.75
CA GLY A 449 19.74 -23.60 -11.99
C GLY A 449 20.63 -23.95 -13.18
N LYS A 450 20.03 -24.19 -14.34
CA LYS A 450 20.74 -24.50 -15.58
C LYS A 450 20.39 -23.47 -16.64
N PHE A 451 21.37 -23.06 -17.42
CA PHE A 451 21.11 -22.28 -18.63
C PHE A 451 20.90 -23.23 -19.81
N ARG A 452 20.04 -22.82 -20.75
CA ARG A 452 19.79 -23.52 -22.01
C ARG A 452 19.94 -22.55 -23.18
N SER A 453 20.25 -23.07 -24.36
CA SER A 453 20.19 -22.31 -25.61
C SER A 453 18.76 -21.87 -25.92
N LEU A 454 18.64 -20.79 -26.71
CA LEU A 454 17.36 -20.32 -27.25
C LEU A 454 16.75 -21.37 -28.20
N SER A 455 15.42 -21.48 -28.20
CA SER A 455 14.71 -22.19 -29.28
C SER A 455 14.60 -21.31 -30.54
N GLU A 456 14.32 -21.93 -31.70
CA GLU A 456 14.17 -21.20 -32.96
C GLU A 456 13.10 -20.10 -32.88
N GLN A 457 11.94 -20.40 -32.29
CA GLN A 457 10.86 -19.42 -32.14
C GLN A 457 11.27 -18.26 -31.21
N GLU A 458 11.94 -18.55 -30.09
CA GLU A 458 12.48 -17.51 -29.20
C GLU A 458 13.56 -16.67 -29.90
N GLY A 459 14.33 -17.29 -30.80
CA GLY A 459 15.29 -16.62 -31.67
C GLY A 459 14.62 -15.70 -32.70
N PHE A 460 13.52 -16.12 -33.30
CA PHE A 460 12.71 -15.27 -34.19
C PHE A 460 12.06 -14.09 -33.45
N ASP A 461 11.43 -14.34 -32.31
CA ASP A 461 10.75 -13.31 -31.51
C ASP A 461 11.74 -12.22 -31.03
N ARG A 462 13.01 -12.59 -30.86
CA ARG A 462 14.10 -11.68 -30.47
C ARG A 462 14.87 -11.08 -31.65
N GLY A 463 14.52 -11.44 -32.90
CA GLY A 463 15.17 -10.95 -34.11
C GLY A 463 16.59 -11.48 -34.33
N LEU A 464 16.94 -12.62 -33.73
CA LEU A 464 18.26 -13.26 -33.81
C LEU A 464 18.35 -14.29 -34.95
N ILE A 465 17.22 -14.81 -35.44
CA ILE A 465 17.12 -15.71 -36.61
C ILE A 465 16.42 -14.97 -37.76
N THR A 466 16.93 -15.10 -38.99
CA THR A 466 16.36 -14.43 -40.19
C THR A 466 16.19 -15.40 -41.36
N LYS A 467 15.12 -15.20 -42.14
CA LYS A 467 14.91 -15.89 -43.42
C LYS A 467 15.44 -15.04 -44.56
N VAL A 468 16.17 -15.65 -45.49
CA VAL A 468 16.71 -14.99 -46.69
C VAL A 468 16.20 -15.73 -47.93
N GLU A 469 15.61 -14.99 -48.87
CA GLU A 469 15.26 -15.52 -50.20
C GLU A 469 16.41 -15.26 -51.18
N MET A 470 16.84 -16.29 -51.91
CA MET A 470 17.85 -16.18 -52.97
C MET A 470 17.27 -16.60 -54.33
N SER A 471 17.77 -16.02 -55.43
CA SER A 471 17.37 -16.46 -56.77
C SER A 471 17.93 -17.84 -57.08
N VAL A 472 17.23 -18.65 -57.88
CA VAL A 472 17.72 -19.99 -58.26
C VAL A 472 19.05 -19.92 -59.02
N ILE A 473 19.29 -18.85 -59.78
CA ILE A 473 20.57 -18.61 -60.48
C ILE A 473 21.72 -18.56 -59.50
N ASP A 474 21.58 -17.80 -58.42
CA ASP A 474 22.65 -17.61 -57.42
C ASP A 474 22.92 -18.89 -56.62
N VAL A 475 21.91 -19.76 -56.51
CA VAL A 475 22.02 -21.07 -55.82
C VAL A 475 22.70 -22.10 -56.72
N VAL A 476 22.28 -22.21 -57.99
CA VAL A 476 22.82 -23.21 -58.93
C VAL A 476 24.22 -22.84 -59.41
N PHE A 477 24.47 -21.56 -59.64
CA PHE A 477 25.75 -21.01 -60.07
C PHE A 477 26.42 -20.23 -58.95
N ASP A 478 26.53 -20.86 -57.78
CA ASP A 478 27.20 -20.27 -56.64
C ASP A 478 28.72 -20.09 -56.87
N ASN A 479 29.37 -19.35 -55.97
CA ASN A 479 30.82 -19.11 -56.05
C ASN A 479 31.64 -20.41 -55.98
N LEU A 480 31.10 -21.49 -55.42
CA LEU A 480 31.77 -22.79 -55.35
C LEU A 480 31.77 -23.47 -56.72
N TYR A 481 30.62 -23.49 -57.39
CA TYR A 481 30.42 -24.06 -58.72
C TYR A 481 31.16 -23.25 -59.81
N LEU A 482 31.20 -21.93 -59.67
CA LEU A 482 31.91 -21.02 -60.59
C LEU A 482 33.40 -20.85 -60.27
N LYS A 483 33.94 -21.51 -59.25
CA LYS A 483 35.33 -21.30 -58.79
C LYS A 483 36.38 -21.46 -59.90
N GLU A 484 36.14 -22.35 -60.85
CA GLU A 484 37.07 -22.69 -61.94
C GLU A 484 36.52 -22.34 -63.33
N ARG A 485 35.45 -21.52 -63.42
CA ARG A 485 34.81 -21.20 -64.70
C ARG A 485 33.97 -19.91 -64.67
N GLU A 486 33.70 -19.38 -65.85
CA GLU A 486 32.77 -18.26 -66.01
C GLU A 486 31.30 -18.72 -66.06
N LEU A 487 30.39 -17.80 -65.71
CA LEU A 487 28.95 -18.01 -65.79
C LEU A 487 28.55 -18.25 -67.27
N PRO A 488 27.86 -19.36 -67.60
CA PRO A 488 27.45 -19.63 -68.97
C PRO A 488 26.41 -18.62 -69.45
N ASN A 489 26.33 -18.42 -70.77
CA ASN A 489 25.22 -17.66 -71.36
C ASN A 489 23.91 -18.43 -71.14
N LEU A 490 23.09 -17.92 -70.20
CA LEU A 490 21.87 -18.56 -69.70
C LEU A 490 20.77 -18.66 -70.77
N ASP A 491 20.66 -17.68 -71.67
CA ASP A 491 19.63 -17.65 -72.73
C ASP A 491 19.82 -18.76 -73.77
N SER A 492 21.06 -19.28 -73.88
CA SER A 492 21.44 -20.31 -74.84
C SER A 492 21.52 -21.72 -74.25
N LEU A 493 21.17 -21.89 -72.97
CA LEU A 493 21.46 -23.13 -72.22
C LEU A 493 20.83 -24.39 -72.83
N THR A 494 19.64 -24.25 -73.41
CA THR A 494 18.88 -25.36 -74.01
C THR A 494 19.29 -25.67 -75.45
N PHE A 495 20.23 -24.91 -76.02
CA PHE A 495 20.72 -25.08 -77.38
C PHE A 495 22.11 -25.73 -77.43
N ILE A 496 22.31 -26.57 -78.43
CA ILE A 496 23.58 -27.22 -78.74
C ILE A 496 24.56 -26.13 -79.22
N PRO A 497 25.73 -25.96 -78.56
CA PRO A 497 26.74 -24.97 -78.92
C PRO A 497 27.09 -24.98 -80.41
N PHE A 498 27.33 -23.80 -80.98
CA PHE A 498 27.63 -23.58 -82.41
C PHE A 498 26.51 -23.94 -83.39
N THR A 499 25.30 -24.19 -82.89
CA THR A 499 24.13 -24.52 -83.72
C THR A 499 22.88 -23.79 -83.24
N ASN A 500 21.82 -23.85 -84.03
CA ASN A 500 20.48 -23.40 -83.64
C ASN A 500 19.57 -24.58 -83.23
N LYS A 501 20.15 -25.75 -82.93
CA LYS A 501 19.40 -26.96 -82.55
C LYS A 501 19.31 -27.06 -81.03
N GLY A 502 18.15 -27.43 -80.52
CA GLY A 502 17.93 -27.66 -79.08
C GLY A 502 18.39 -29.04 -78.63
N TYR A 503 18.70 -29.21 -77.35
CA TYR A 503 18.80 -30.53 -76.74
C TYR A 503 17.43 -31.19 -76.63
N SER A 504 17.40 -32.52 -76.72
CA SER A 504 16.21 -33.32 -76.44
C SER A 504 16.09 -33.56 -74.94
N PHE A 505 14.92 -33.30 -74.37
CA PHE A 505 14.60 -33.57 -72.96
C PHE A 505 13.63 -34.73 -72.88
N SER A 506 13.84 -35.62 -71.92
CA SER A 506 12.93 -36.73 -71.65
C SER A 506 12.92 -37.04 -70.17
N THR A 507 11.74 -37.37 -69.65
CA THR A 507 11.56 -37.78 -68.25
C THR A 507 10.74 -39.05 -68.16
N LYS A 508 10.93 -39.77 -67.06
CA LYS A 508 10.16 -40.97 -66.76
C LYS A 508 9.94 -41.04 -65.25
N THR A 509 8.74 -41.42 -64.85
CA THR A 509 8.40 -41.68 -63.45
C THR A 509 8.09 -43.17 -63.29
N LYS A 510 8.75 -43.83 -62.34
CA LYS A 510 8.40 -45.19 -61.92
C LYS A 510 7.67 -45.10 -60.59
N ILE A 511 6.37 -45.38 -60.62
CA ILE A 511 5.55 -45.52 -59.42
C ILE A 511 5.70 -46.98 -58.94
N PRO A 512 6.18 -47.22 -57.71
CA PRO A 512 6.32 -48.57 -57.18
C PRO A 512 4.97 -49.24 -57.00
N ASN A 513 4.90 -50.55 -57.27
CA ASN A 513 3.69 -51.34 -57.06
C ASN A 513 3.44 -51.57 -55.54
N GLU A 514 2.29 -52.17 -55.18
CA GLU A 514 1.92 -52.32 -53.76
C GLU A 514 2.90 -53.16 -52.94
N GLN A 515 3.57 -54.15 -53.55
CA GLN A 515 4.62 -54.92 -52.86
C GLN A 515 5.89 -54.07 -52.64
N GLU A 516 6.35 -53.35 -53.66
CA GLU A 516 7.53 -52.48 -53.55
C GLU A 516 7.34 -51.36 -52.49
N LYS A 517 6.12 -50.82 -52.34
CA LYS A 517 5.81 -49.82 -51.29
C LYS A 517 5.92 -50.36 -49.87
N GLN A 518 5.56 -51.63 -49.65
CA GLN A 518 5.65 -52.27 -48.32
C GLN A 518 7.10 -52.55 -47.92
N GLU A 519 8.01 -52.67 -48.90
CA GLU A 519 9.47 -52.79 -48.70
C GLU A 519 10.17 -51.42 -48.58
N GLY A 520 9.40 -50.31 -48.55
CA GLY A 520 9.92 -48.96 -48.39
C GLY A 520 10.38 -48.29 -49.69
N ALA A 521 10.01 -48.82 -50.86
CA ALA A 521 10.35 -48.19 -52.13
C ALA A 521 9.51 -46.92 -52.38
N SER A 522 10.19 -45.84 -52.73
CA SER A 522 9.59 -44.55 -53.08
C SER A 522 9.50 -44.34 -54.59
N GLU A 523 8.66 -43.40 -55.02
CA GLU A 523 8.58 -42.96 -56.41
C GLU A 523 9.96 -42.55 -56.93
N SER A 524 10.33 -43.11 -58.07
CA SER A 524 11.62 -42.84 -58.70
C SER A 524 11.42 -41.97 -59.94
N TYR A 525 12.08 -40.81 -59.94
CA TYR A 525 12.05 -39.84 -61.04
C TYR A 525 13.36 -39.92 -61.82
N PHE A 526 13.25 -40.00 -63.15
CA PHE A 526 14.36 -40.13 -64.08
C PHE A 526 14.29 -39.01 -65.12
N PHE A 527 15.45 -38.54 -65.57
CA PHE A 527 15.57 -37.58 -66.67
C PHE A 527 16.72 -37.97 -67.59
N GLU A 528 16.61 -37.56 -68.85
CA GLU A 528 17.65 -37.67 -69.86
C GLU A 528 17.64 -36.39 -70.70
N ILE A 529 18.81 -35.77 -70.87
CA ILE A 529 19.01 -34.67 -71.81
C ILE A 529 20.07 -35.11 -72.80
N SER A 530 19.75 -35.14 -74.10
CA SER A 530 20.63 -35.69 -75.13
C SER A 530 20.73 -34.85 -76.41
N ALA A 531 21.82 -35.06 -77.16
CA ALA A 531 22.01 -34.57 -78.52
C ALA A 531 22.75 -35.62 -79.35
N THR A 532 22.43 -35.73 -80.63
CA THR A 532 23.17 -36.62 -81.55
C THR A 532 24.53 -36.01 -81.88
N TYR A 533 25.56 -36.84 -82.09
CA TYR A 533 26.87 -36.33 -82.51
C TYR A 533 26.82 -35.64 -83.89
N ASP A 534 25.84 -35.99 -84.74
CA ASP A 534 25.57 -35.30 -86.00
C ASP A 534 25.10 -33.86 -85.79
N ASP A 535 24.30 -33.62 -84.74
CA ASP A 535 23.89 -32.28 -84.36
C ASP A 535 25.02 -31.50 -83.71
N VAL A 536 25.79 -32.13 -82.83
CA VAL A 536 26.97 -31.51 -82.17
C VAL A 536 28.01 -31.05 -83.21
N PHE A 537 28.29 -31.88 -84.21
CA PHE A 537 29.26 -31.58 -85.27
C PHE A 537 28.63 -30.92 -86.50
N HIS A 538 27.39 -30.44 -86.39
CA HIS A 538 26.70 -29.80 -87.49
C HIS A 538 27.48 -28.60 -88.04
N GLY A 539 27.68 -28.56 -89.36
CA GLY A 539 28.46 -27.51 -90.03
C GLY A 539 29.97 -27.75 -90.10
N LEU A 540 30.48 -28.90 -89.60
CA LEU A 540 31.85 -29.34 -89.87
C LEU A 540 31.95 -30.08 -91.22
N ASN A 541 33.14 -30.11 -91.83
CA ASN A 541 33.40 -30.82 -93.09
C ASN A 541 33.04 -32.31 -92.99
N SER A 542 32.64 -32.96 -94.09
CA SER A 542 32.20 -34.37 -94.15
C SER A 542 33.24 -35.38 -93.65
N GLU A 543 34.52 -35.01 -93.64
CA GLU A 543 35.62 -35.77 -93.05
C GLU A 543 35.45 -36.02 -91.54
N ASN A 544 34.64 -35.22 -90.84
CA ASN A 544 34.36 -35.43 -89.41
C ASN A 544 33.75 -36.82 -89.17
N ILE A 545 32.98 -37.36 -90.12
CA ILE A 545 32.30 -38.65 -89.99
C ILE A 545 33.33 -39.80 -89.92
N ILE A 546 34.44 -39.64 -90.64
CA ILE A 546 35.52 -40.63 -90.71
C ILE A 546 36.38 -40.56 -89.44
N MET A 547 36.60 -39.35 -88.91
CA MET A 547 37.45 -39.10 -87.73
C MET A 547 36.77 -39.38 -86.39
N ARG A 548 35.47 -39.72 -86.38
CA ARG A 548 34.74 -40.07 -85.17
C ARG A 548 35.23 -41.39 -84.58
N ASN A 549 35.53 -41.35 -83.28
CA ASN A 549 35.80 -42.55 -82.51
C ASN A 549 34.53 -43.41 -82.37
N SER A 550 34.68 -44.68 -82.00
CA SER A 550 33.54 -45.59 -81.81
C SER A 550 32.51 -45.08 -80.79
N SER A 551 32.93 -44.24 -79.82
CA SER A 551 32.07 -43.59 -78.82
C SER A 551 31.30 -42.38 -79.35
N GLU A 552 31.65 -41.85 -80.52
CA GLU A 552 31.11 -40.61 -81.11
C GLU A 552 30.13 -40.90 -82.27
N LYS A 553 29.49 -42.08 -82.23
CA LYS A 553 28.56 -42.58 -83.26
C LYS A 553 27.10 -42.63 -82.81
N GLY A 554 26.81 -42.31 -81.55
CA GLY A 554 25.48 -42.32 -80.95
C GLY A 554 25.01 -40.93 -80.52
N GLU A 555 24.76 -40.77 -79.22
CA GLU A 555 24.35 -39.50 -78.62
C GLU A 555 25.23 -39.16 -77.42
N ILE A 556 25.44 -37.86 -77.21
CA ILE A 556 25.96 -37.33 -75.95
C ILE A 556 24.78 -37.01 -75.04
N LYS A 557 24.79 -37.49 -73.80
CA LYS A 557 23.67 -37.29 -72.86
C LYS A 557 24.08 -37.24 -71.40
N VAL A 558 23.27 -36.54 -70.61
CA VAL A 558 23.30 -36.55 -69.15
C VAL A 558 22.01 -37.15 -68.61
N GLY A 559 22.15 -38.00 -67.59
CA GLY A 559 21.02 -38.74 -67.03
C GLY A 559 20.73 -40.06 -67.75
N SER A 560 19.64 -40.71 -67.34
CA SER A 560 19.16 -41.96 -67.92
C SER A 560 17.69 -42.18 -67.54
N LEU A 561 16.89 -42.68 -68.48
CA LEU A 561 15.51 -43.11 -68.24
C LEU A 561 15.40 -44.49 -67.58
N GLU A 562 16.53 -45.16 -67.30
CA GLU A 562 16.57 -46.50 -66.71
C GLU A 562 17.23 -46.51 -65.32
N LYS A 563 18.19 -45.61 -65.08
CA LYS A 563 18.93 -45.50 -63.82
C LYS A 563 18.88 -44.07 -63.31
N SER A 564 18.70 -43.89 -61.99
CA SER A 564 18.70 -42.56 -61.36
C SER A 564 20.13 -42.03 -61.28
N THR A 565 20.66 -41.59 -62.42
CA THR A 565 21.95 -40.92 -62.54
C THR A 565 21.74 -39.49 -63.00
N THR A 566 22.57 -38.58 -62.52
CA THR A 566 22.67 -37.19 -62.99
C THR A 566 23.95 -36.95 -63.77
N ASN A 567 24.70 -38.03 -64.08
CA ASN A 567 26.02 -37.97 -64.70
C ASN A 567 25.91 -38.25 -66.20
N GLY A 568 26.96 -37.85 -66.93
CA GLY A 568 27.05 -38.01 -68.37
C GLY A 568 27.43 -39.41 -68.84
N ASN A 569 27.10 -39.73 -70.08
CA ASN A 569 27.45 -41.00 -70.74
C ASN A 569 28.82 -41.01 -71.44
N TRP A 570 29.65 -39.99 -71.20
CA TRP A 570 30.88 -39.75 -71.96
C TRP A 570 32.16 -40.28 -71.32
N GLY A 571 32.06 -41.38 -70.57
CA GLY A 571 33.18 -42.20 -70.08
C GLY A 571 34.18 -41.45 -69.19
N GLU A 572 33.74 -40.93 -68.05
CA GLU A 572 34.64 -40.54 -66.95
C GLU A 572 35.28 -41.76 -66.28
#